data_AF-A0A3C1R1V9-F1
#
_entry.id   AF-A0A3C1R1V9-F1
#
_cell.length_a   1.000
_cell.length_b   1.000
_cell.length_c   1.000
_cell.angle_alpha   90.00
_cell.angle_beta   90.00
_cell.angle_gamma   90.00
#
_symmetry.space_group_name_H-M   'P 1'
#
loop_
_entity.id
_entity.type
_entity.pdbx_description
1 polymer ?
#
loop_
_entity_poly.entity_id
_entity_poly.type
_entity_poly.pdbx_seq_one_letter_code
_entity_poly.pdbx_strand_id
1 'polypeptide(L)' 'MTEQAIAAWIDDEQVIDQPRGNIEFSVRGEVLLSRPLGLCTFETEGVYRNLTWRPIAGDSDDESHSDR' A
#
# COMPACT_ATOMS: atom_id res chain seq x y z
N MET A 1 -1.47 4.41 1.25
CA MET A 1 -1.24 4.88 -0.13
C MET A 1 -2.11 6.11 -0.32
N THR A 2 -1.65 7.13 -1.02
CA THR A 2 -2.52 8.28 -1.33
C THR A 2 -3.18 8.10 -2.70
N GLU A 3 -4.27 8.82 -2.94
CA GLU A 3 -4.91 8.85 -4.27
C GLU A 3 -4.03 9.52 -5.32
N GLN A 4 -3.04 10.30 -4.89
CA GLN A 4 -2.27 11.23 -5.72
C GLN A 4 -0.94 10.60 -6.15
N ALA A 5 -0.25 9.92 -5.23
CA ALA A 5 1.08 9.37 -5.48
C ALA A 5 1.41 8.12 -4.62
N ILE A 6 2.36 7.34 -5.13
CA ILE A 6 3.09 6.31 -4.39
C ILE A 6 4.49 6.83 -4.14
N ALA A 7 4.90 6.81 -2.87
CA ALA A 7 6.24 7.17 -2.46
C ALA A 7 6.85 6.08 -1.58
N ALA A 8 8.16 5.89 -1.71
CA ALA A 8 8.92 4.92 -0.93
C ALA A 8 10.30 5.47 -0.57
N TRP A 9 10.78 5.05 0.60
CA TRP A 9 12.06 5.48 1.17
C TRP A 9 12.90 4.25 1.53
N ILE A 10 14.21 4.36 1.33
CA ILE A 10 15.22 3.41 1.82
C ILE A 10 16.26 4.25 2.55
N ASP A 11 16.58 3.90 3.79
CA ASP A 11 17.56 4.63 4.60
C ASP A 11 17.33 6.16 4.63
N ASP A 12 16.06 6.55 4.82
CA ASP A 12 15.56 7.94 4.82
C ASP A 12 15.70 8.71 3.48
N GLU A 13 16.24 8.07 2.44
CA GLU A 13 16.31 8.62 1.09
C GLU A 13 15.05 8.23 0.29
N GLN A 14 14.41 9.21 -0.34
CA GLN A 14 13.25 8.95 -1.20
C GLN A 14 13.72 8.36 -2.53
N VAL A 15 13.46 7.07 -2.71
CA VAL A 15 13.84 6.33 -3.93
C VAL A 15 12.72 6.22 -4.96
N ILE A 16 11.47 6.42 -4.52
CA ILE A 16 10.29 6.43 -5.41
C ILE A 16 9.44 7.66 -5.11
N ASP A 17 9.08 8.38 -6.18
CA ASP A 17 8.02 9.39 -6.22
C ASP A 17 7.24 9.22 -7.54
N GLN A 18 6.14 8.47 -7.49
CA GLN A 18 5.35 8.12 -8.67
C GLN A 18 3.95 8.76 -8.60
N PRO A 19 3.69 9.79 -9.42
CA PRO A 19 2.33 10.33 -9.60
C PRO A 19 1.40 9.28 -10.20
N ARG A 20 0.14 9.23 -9.74
CA ARG A 20 -0.87 8.28 -10.26
C ARG A 20 -1.57 8.77 -11.53
N GLY A 21 -1.84 10.07 -11.64
CA GLY A 21 -2.61 10.62 -12.76
C GLY A 21 -3.92 9.85 -12.96
N ASN A 22 -4.17 9.36 -14.19
CA ASN A 22 -5.35 8.56 -14.53
C ASN A 22 -5.10 7.03 -14.46
N ILE A 23 -4.02 6.58 -13.83
CA ILE A 23 -3.64 5.17 -13.77
C ILE A 23 -4.15 4.56 -12.47
N GLU A 24 -4.97 3.52 -12.61
CA GLU A 24 -5.38 2.68 -11.49
C GLU A 24 -4.29 1.66 -11.15
N PHE A 25 -3.93 1.60 -9.88
CA PHE A 25 -3.03 0.58 -9.36
C PHE A 25 -3.87 -0.45 -8.63
N SER A 26 -3.58 -1.71 -8.91
CA SER A 26 -4.19 -2.84 -8.23
C SER A 26 -3.13 -3.91 -7.96
N VAL A 27 -3.51 -4.91 -7.20
CA VAL A 27 -2.68 -6.08 -6.91
C VAL A 27 -3.10 -7.24 -7.80
N ARG A 28 -2.21 -8.20 -8.00
CA ARG A 28 -2.56 -9.43 -8.75
C ARG A 28 -3.56 -10.28 -7.95
N GLY A 29 -4.37 -11.07 -8.64
CA GLY A 29 -5.43 -11.87 -8.03
C GLY A 29 -4.94 -12.80 -6.91
N GLU A 30 -3.75 -13.37 -7.08
CA GLU A 30 -3.11 -14.31 -6.16
C GLU A 30 -2.76 -13.68 -4.80
N VAL A 31 -2.68 -12.35 -4.72
CA VAL A 31 -2.32 -11.61 -3.49
C VAL A 31 -3.47 -10.76 -2.95
N LEU A 32 -4.71 -10.99 -3.40
CA LEU A 32 -5.89 -10.26 -2.90
C LEU A 32 -6.11 -10.42 -1.39
N LEU A 33 -5.74 -11.57 -0.82
CA LEU A 33 -5.82 -11.83 0.64
C LEU A 33 -4.82 -11.00 1.45
N SER A 34 -3.84 -10.37 0.80
CA SER A 34 -2.87 -9.49 1.44
C SER A 34 -3.37 -8.05 1.60
N ARG A 35 -4.65 -7.76 1.34
CA ARG A 35 -5.21 -6.42 1.55
C ARG A 35 -5.47 -6.20 3.06
N PRO A 36 -5.18 -5.01 3.61
CA PRO A 36 -4.62 -3.82 2.95
C PRO A 36 -3.08 -3.80 2.86
N LEU A 37 -2.39 -4.72 3.55
CA LEU A 37 -0.93 -4.82 3.59
C LEU A 37 -0.47 -6.29 3.66
N GLY A 38 0.46 -6.67 2.80
CA GLY A 38 1.14 -7.97 2.82
C GLY A 38 2.63 -7.83 2.97
N LEU A 39 3.25 -8.79 3.67
CA LEU A 39 4.70 -8.97 3.70
C LEU A 39 5.06 -10.13 2.76
N CYS A 40 6.13 -9.98 2.00
CA CYS A 40 6.59 -10.98 1.04
C CYS A 40 8.10 -11.19 1.18
N THR A 41 8.50 -12.45 1.13
CA THR A 41 9.89 -12.92 1.04
C THR A 41 9.98 -13.88 -0.13
N PHE A 42 11.08 -13.88 -0.88
CA PHE A 42 11.29 -14.80 -2.00
C PHE A 42 12.61 -15.53 -1.81
N GLU A 43 12.54 -16.86 -1.69
CA GLU A 43 13.69 -17.78 -1.54
C GLU A 43 14.66 -17.47 -0.37
N THR A 44 14.26 -16.57 0.53
CA THR A 44 15.04 -16.17 1.71
C THR A 44 14.14 -15.97 2.93
N GLU A 45 14.75 -15.95 4.10
CA GLU A 45 14.08 -15.55 5.34
C GLU A 45 14.04 -14.02 5.46
N GLY A 46 12.87 -13.47 5.80
CA GLY A 46 12.69 -12.06 6.11
C GLY A 46 12.46 -11.87 7.60
N VAL A 47 13.23 -10.98 8.22
CA VAL A 47 13.06 -10.61 9.63
C VAL A 47 12.65 -9.16 9.70
N TYR A 48 11.43 -8.90 10.18
CA TYR A 48 10.84 -7.56 10.25
C TYR A 48 10.71 -7.12 11.71
N ARG A 49 11.02 -5.85 11.98
CA ARG A 49 10.82 -5.21 13.29
C ARG A 49 10.39 -3.76 13.10
N ASN A 50 9.77 -3.17 14.12
CA ASN A 50 9.34 -1.76 14.12
C ASN A 50 8.37 -1.38 12.99
N LEU A 51 7.53 -2.33 12.55
CA LEU A 51 6.47 -2.05 11.59
C LEU A 51 5.43 -1.11 12.23
N THR A 52 5.20 0.03 11.59
CA THR A 52 4.25 1.04 12.07
C THR A 52 3.24 1.33 10.97
N TRP A 53 1.95 1.27 11.32
CA TRP A 53 0.87 1.69 10.45
C TRP A 53 0.41 3.09 10.86
N ARG A 54 0.28 3.98 9.88
CA ARG A 54 -0.18 5.36 10.10
C ARG A 54 -1.32 5.67 9.13
N PRO A 55 -2.51 6.04 9.63
CA PRO A 55 -3.56 6.60 8.79
C PRO A 55 -3.07 7.87 8.08
N ILE A 56 -3.51 8.07 6.84
CA ILE A 56 -3.21 9.30 6.09
C ILE A 56 -4.46 10.18 6.14
N ALA A 57 -4.29 11.47 6.39
CA ALA A 57 -5.40 12.43 6.38
C ALA A 57 -6.00 12.46 4.96
N GLY A 58 -7.24 11.96 4.82
CA GLY A 58 -7.92 11.79 3.53
C GLY A 58 -8.76 10.51 3.44
N ASP A 59 -8.45 9.48 4.25
CA ASP A 59 -9.28 8.27 4.39
C ASP A 59 -10.50 8.56 5.28
N SER A 60 -11.45 9.37 4.82
CA SER A 60 -12.81 9.33 5.38
C SER A 60 -13.56 8.21 4.67
N ASP A 61 -13.84 7.13 5.42
CA ASP A 61 -14.55 5.94 4.98
C ASP A 61 -15.89 6.28 4.29
N ASP A 62 -15.94 6.14 2.95
CA ASP A 62 -17.21 6.03 2.22
C ASP A 62 -17.63 4.55 2.19
N GLU A 63 -18.11 4.05 3.33
CA GLU A 63 -18.82 2.78 3.40
C GLU A 63 -20.23 2.94 2.79
N SER A 64 -20.28 2.95 1.45
CA SER A 64 -21.50 2.70 0.69
C SER A 64 -21.51 1.25 0.20
N HIS A 65 -21.43 0.27 1.11
CA HIS A 65 -21.87 -1.10 0.79
C HIS A 65 -23.41 -1.11 0.76
N SER A 66 -23.97 -0.73 -0.41
CA SER A 66 -25.35 -1.02 -0.75
C SER A 66 -25.47 -2.53 -0.99
N ASP A 67 -25.73 -3.28 0.08
CA ASP A 67 -26.27 -4.64 -0.03
C ASP A 67 -27.48 -4.62 -0.99
N ARG A 68 -27.36 -5.38 -2.08
CA ARG A 68 -28.46 -5.87 -2.89
C ARG A 68 -28.35 -7.38 -2.97
#